data_AF-A0A821NEU4-F1
#
_entry.id   AF-A0A821NEU4-F1
#
_cell.length_a   1.000
_cell.length_b   1.000
_cell.length_c   1.000
_cell.angle_alpha   90.00
_cell.angle_beta   90.00
_cell.angle_gamma   90.00
#
_symmetry.space_group_name_H-M   'P 1'
#
loop_
_entity.id
_entity.type
_entity.pdbx_description
1 polymer ?
#
loop_
_entity_poly.entity_id
_entity_poly.type
_entity_poly.pdbx_seq_one_letter_code
_entity_poly.pdbx_strand_id
1 'polypeptide(L)'
;GSRLDQVVFATDVLLDSTTNSVIICEDRNRRVVRWSRNPGTMQGELLLDDIFCEGLAMDEERNLYVTDILESEVRRYALGSKNGTLVAGGHRRGIGKNQFNNPASLFVDRQQTVYVSDKENHRVMKWEKGATEGVVVAGNNGDGNTLKQLSYAGGLFVDSIGTVYATDIRNHRVMRWPKGAQQGTVIVGGNGEGDA
;
A
#
# COMPACT_ATOMS: atom_id res chain seq x y z
N GLY A 1 9.98 20.72 -3.77
CA GLY A 1 10.12 21.66 -4.90
C GLY A 1 9.18 21.20 -5.99
N SER A 2 8.46 22.10 -6.68
CA SER A 2 7.40 21.71 -7.61
C SER A 2 7.89 21.28 -9.00
N ARG A 3 9.20 21.29 -9.25
CA ARG A 3 9.74 20.92 -10.56
C ARG A 3 9.44 19.45 -10.86
N LEU A 4 9.02 19.18 -12.10
CA LEU A 4 8.69 17.83 -12.57
C LEU A 4 9.88 17.15 -13.25
N ASP A 5 11.08 17.73 -13.16
CA ASP A 5 12.36 17.15 -13.59
C ASP A 5 13.13 16.51 -12.42
N GLN A 6 12.50 16.41 -11.24
CA GLN A 6 13.09 15.88 -10.00
C GLN A 6 12.11 14.97 -9.28
N VAL A 7 12.63 13.98 -8.58
CA VAL A 7 11.90 13.09 -7.67
C VAL A 7 12.49 13.25 -6.27
N VAL A 8 11.66 13.39 -5.24
CA VAL A 8 12.10 13.55 -3.85
C VAL A 8 11.33 12.61 -2.94
N PHE A 9 12.06 11.78 -2.21
CA PHE A 9 11.50 10.84 -1.23
C PHE A 9 10.41 9.94 -1.84
N ALA A 10 10.82 9.22 -2.90
CA ALA A 10 9.96 8.23 -3.53
C ALA A 10 9.74 7.06 -2.57
N THR A 11 8.48 6.73 -2.33
CA THR A 11 8.06 5.69 -1.38
C THR A 11 7.61 4.41 -2.10
N ASP A 12 7.03 4.55 -3.29
CA ASP A 12 6.59 3.43 -4.11
C ASP A 12 6.68 3.74 -5.61
N VAL A 13 6.76 2.68 -6.42
CA VAL A 13 6.81 2.74 -7.88
C VAL A 13 5.95 1.65 -8.50
N LEU A 14 5.17 2.05 -9.50
CA LEU A 14 4.34 1.16 -10.29
C LEU A 14 4.77 1.22 -11.76
N LEU A 15 4.84 0.05 -12.42
CA LEU A 15 5.02 -0.02 -13.87
C LEU A 15 3.66 0.02 -14.58
N ASP A 16 3.50 0.96 -15.51
CA ASP A 16 2.40 0.96 -16.48
C ASP A 16 2.95 0.51 -17.84
N SER A 17 2.77 -0.78 -18.14
CA SER A 17 3.19 -1.38 -19.40
C SER A 17 2.40 -0.86 -20.61
N THR A 18 1.18 -0.36 -20.40
CA THR A 18 0.31 0.11 -21.49
C THR A 18 0.85 1.40 -22.10
N THR A 19 1.39 2.29 -21.27
CA THR A 19 1.98 3.57 -21.72
C THR A 19 3.49 3.58 -21.69
N ASN A 20 4.13 2.43 -21.43
CA ASN A 20 5.58 2.31 -21.24
C ASN A 20 6.12 3.34 -20.23
N SER A 21 5.46 3.50 -19.09
CA SER A 21 5.79 4.50 -18.07
C SER A 21 5.98 3.90 -16.68
N VAL A 22 6.63 4.65 -15.79
CA VAL A 22 6.60 4.43 -14.35
C VAL A 22 5.74 5.49 -13.68
N ILE A 23 5.02 5.10 -12.65
CA ILE A 23 4.26 5.99 -11.78
C ILE A 23 4.93 5.95 -10.41
N ILE A 24 5.24 7.13 -9.86
CA ILE A 24 6.04 7.28 -8.65
C ILE A 24 5.22 8.04 -7.63
N CYS A 25 5.23 7.50 -6.42
CA CYS A 25 4.65 8.05 -5.21
C CYS A 25 5.71 8.90 -4.50
N GLU A 26 5.47 10.21 -4.32
CA GLU A 26 6.40 11.12 -3.65
C GLU A 26 5.75 11.72 -2.41
N ASP A 27 6.12 11.21 -1.23
CA ASP A 27 5.57 11.69 0.05
C ASP A 27 5.90 13.18 0.29
N ARG A 28 7.18 13.56 0.20
CA ARG A 28 7.63 14.92 0.58
C ARG A 28 7.16 16.02 -0.38
N ASN A 29 7.00 15.68 -1.66
CA ASN A 29 6.41 16.60 -2.64
C ASN A 29 4.87 16.47 -2.70
N ARG A 30 4.28 15.55 -1.93
CA ARG A 30 2.85 15.29 -1.81
C ARG A 30 2.16 15.08 -3.15
N ARG A 31 2.73 14.20 -3.98
CA ARG A 31 2.27 14.02 -5.35
C ARG A 31 2.52 12.62 -5.88
N VAL A 32 1.76 12.28 -6.92
CA VAL A 32 2.01 11.12 -7.76
C VAL A 32 2.37 11.61 -9.16
N VAL A 33 3.52 11.16 -9.68
CA VAL A 33 4.06 11.59 -10.96
C VAL A 33 4.27 10.42 -11.90
N ARG A 34 3.99 10.61 -13.20
CA ARG A 34 4.24 9.64 -14.26
C ARG A 34 5.47 10.05 -15.06
N TRP A 35 6.35 9.10 -15.32
CA TRP A 35 7.53 9.30 -16.16
C TRP A 35 7.55 8.27 -17.29
N SER A 36 7.84 8.70 -18.50
CA SER A 36 8.10 7.77 -19.61
C SER A 36 9.36 6.97 -19.34
N ARG A 37 9.37 5.69 -19.70
CA ARG A 37 10.57 4.83 -19.64
C ARG A 37 11.45 4.97 -20.89
N ASN A 38 11.06 5.81 -21.84
CA ASN A 38 11.90 6.06 -23.02
C ASN A 38 13.21 6.75 -22.59
N PRO A 39 14.37 6.33 -23.13
CA PRO A 39 15.65 6.99 -22.86
C PRO A 39 15.58 8.49 -23.15
N GLY A 40 16.21 9.31 -22.30
CA GLY A 40 16.25 10.77 -22.46
C GLY A 40 15.00 11.51 -21.95
N THR A 41 14.10 10.85 -21.23
CA THR A 41 12.98 11.52 -20.55
C THR A 41 13.51 12.43 -19.45
N MET A 42 13.24 13.74 -19.56
CA MET A 42 13.72 14.77 -18.62
C MET A 42 12.61 15.38 -17.75
N GLN A 43 11.35 15.04 -18.00
CA GLN A 43 10.20 15.63 -17.32
C GLN A 43 9.10 14.59 -17.08
N GLY A 44 8.58 14.58 -15.87
CA GLY A 44 7.39 13.83 -15.46
C GLY A 44 6.10 14.62 -15.65
N GLU A 45 4.99 13.91 -15.55
CA GLU A 45 3.63 14.43 -15.60
C GLU A 45 2.98 14.28 -14.23
N LEU A 46 2.37 15.35 -13.72
CA LEU A 46 1.69 15.33 -12.44
C LEU A 46 0.33 14.62 -12.55
N LEU A 47 0.24 13.38 -12.05
CA LEU A 47 -1.00 12.63 -12.00
C LEU A 47 -1.90 13.07 -10.85
N LEU A 48 -1.35 13.27 -9.66
CA LEU A 48 -2.09 13.69 -8.46
C LEU A 48 -1.21 14.62 -7.61
N ASP A 49 -1.82 15.56 -6.91
CA ASP A 49 -1.21 16.52 -6.00
C ASP A 49 -1.96 16.56 -4.66
N ASP A 50 -1.29 17.10 -3.65
CA ASP A 50 -1.79 17.21 -2.26
C ASP A 50 -2.13 15.84 -1.63
N ILE A 51 -1.38 14.80 -1.99
CA ILE A 51 -1.52 13.44 -1.43
C ILE A 51 -0.23 13.05 -0.72
N PHE A 52 -0.32 12.69 0.56
CA PHE A 52 0.79 12.08 1.29
C PHE A 52 0.86 10.58 0.98
N CYS A 53 1.49 10.27 -0.15
CA CYS A 53 1.48 8.94 -0.73
C CYS A 53 2.60 8.05 -0.14
N GLU A 54 2.26 6.82 0.26
CA GLU A 54 3.21 5.74 0.65
C GLU A 54 3.13 4.50 -0.26
N GLY A 55 1.98 4.21 -0.87
CA GLY A 55 1.76 3.02 -1.68
C GLY A 55 0.91 3.30 -2.92
N LEU A 56 1.20 2.56 -4.00
CA LEU A 56 0.47 2.58 -5.27
C LEU A 56 0.01 1.17 -5.68
N ALA A 57 -1.17 1.10 -6.30
CA ALA A 57 -1.59 -0.07 -7.08
C ALA A 57 -2.42 0.37 -8.29
N MET A 58 -2.53 -0.49 -9.31
CA MET A 58 -3.41 -0.24 -10.45
C MET A 58 -4.15 -1.51 -10.84
N ASP A 59 -5.44 -1.39 -11.09
CA ASP A 59 -6.28 -2.50 -11.55
C ASP A 59 -6.29 -2.65 -13.08
N GLU A 60 -6.90 -3.73 -13.57
CA GLU A 60 -7.01 -4.03 -15.01
C GLU A 60 -7.88 -3.00 -15.77
N GLU A 61 -8.72 -2.23 -15.07
CA GLU A 61 -9.52 -1.13 -15.60
C GLU A 61 -8.74 0.20 -15.65
N ARG A 62 -7.45 0.19 -15.29
CA ARG A 62 -6.57 1.36 -15.19
C ARG A 62 -7.03 2.40 -14.17
N ASN A 63 -7.62 1.95 -13.07
CA ASN A 63 -7.78 2.81 -11.91
C ASN A 63 -6.51 2.75 -11.06
N LEU A 64 -5.98 3.92 -10.70
CA LEU A 64 -4.87 4.09 -9.77
C LEU A 64 -5.42 4.13 -8.33
N TYR A 65 -4.87 3.31 -7.47
CA TYR A 65 -5.16 3.28 -6.04
C TYR A 65 -3.96 3.82 -5.29
N VAL A 66 -4.24 4.71 -4.33
CA VAL A 66 -3.20 5.43 -3.58
C VAL A 66 -3.57 5.43 -2.11
N THR A 67 -2.64 5.06 -1.24
CA THR A 67 -2.76 5.29 0.20
C THR A 67 -2.39 6.73 0.51
N ASP A 68 -3.28 7.46 1.19
CA ASP A 68 -2.98 8.77 1.75
C ASP A 68 -2.80 8.64 3.27
N ILE A 69 -1.58 8.85 3.74
CA ILE A 69 -1.28 8.67 5.16
C ILE A 69 -1.76 9.82 6.03
N LEU A 70 -1.88 11.03 5.49
CA LEU A 70 -2.37 12.17 6.24
C LEU A 70 -3.86 11.97 6.55
N GLU A 71 -4.61 11.54 5.54
CA GLU A 71 -6.05 11.29 5.64
C GLU A 71 -6.38 9.88 6.17
N SER A 72 -5.37 9.00 6.32
CA SER A 72 -5.51 7.63 6.81
C SER A 72 -6.52 6.82 5.97
N GLU A 73 -6.36 6.85 4.65
CA GLU A 73 -7.31 6.28 3.71
C GLU A 73 -6.66 5.71 2.45
N VAL A 74 -7.44 4.97 1.66
CA VAL A 74 -7.10 4.59 0.30
C VAL A 74 -8.13 5.17 -0.65
N ARG A 75 -7.65 5.87 -1.68
CA ARG A 75 -8.48 6.40 -2.76
C ARG A 75 -8.19 5.73 -4.09
N ARG A 76 -9.25 5.57 -4.88
CA ARG A 76 -9.21 5.10 -6.27
C ARG A 76 -9.48 6.26 -7.22
N TYR A 77 -8.64 6.40 -8.22
CA TYR A 77 -8.72 7.41 -9.28
C TYR A 77 -8.77 6.72 -10.64
N ALA A 78 -9.76 7.04 -11.47
CA ALA A 78 -9.64 6.73 -12.90
C ALA A 78 -8.42 7.49 -13.45
N LEU A 79 -7.55 6.84 -14.23
CA LEU A 79 -6.31 7.48 -14.69
C LEU A 79 -6.61 8.77 -15.48
N GLY A 80 -5.99 9.88 -15.07
CA GLY A 80 -6.24 11.22 -15.62
C GLY A 80 -7.32 12.03 -14.88
N SER A 81 -8.08 11.41 -13.97
CA SER A 81 -8.97 12.12 -13.05
C SER A 81 -8.21 12.58 -11.80
N LYS A 82 -8.51 13.80 -11.36
CA LYS A 82 -8.09 14.32 -10.04
C LYS A 82 -9.09 14.02 -8.93
N ASN A 83 -10.30 13.61 -9.29
CA ASN A 83 -11.35 13.27 -8.33
C ASN A 83 -11.26 11.79 -7.97
N GLY A 84 -10.87 11.52 -6.72
CA GLY A 84 -10.75 10.18 -6.17
C GLY A 84 -12.00 9.73 -5.42
N THR A 85 -12.27 8.43 -5.42
CA THR A 85 -13.30 7.79 -4.60
C THR A 85 -12.64 7.12 -3.41
N LEU A 86 -13.14 7.35 -2.20
CA LEU A 86 -12.74 6.61 -0.99
C LEU A 86 -13.13 5.13 -1.14
N VAL A 87 -12.18 4.22 -0.97
CA VAL A 87 -12.41 2.76 -1.11
C VAL A 87 -12.00 1.93 0.11
N ALA A 88 -11.18 2.48 1.01
CA ALA A 88 -10.87 1.85 2.29
C ALA A 88 -10.43 2.90 3.33
N GLY A 89 -10.71 2.63 4.60
CA GLY A 89 -10.34 3.51 5.71
C GLY A 89 -11.15 4.81 5.73
N GLY A 90 -10.46 5.92 6.00
CA GLY A 90 -11.06 7.22 6.26
C GLY A 90 -11.47 7.37 7.74
N HIS A 91 -12.23 8.42 8.03
CA HIS A 91 -12.79 8.67 9.38
C HIS A 91 -11.76 8.87 10.50
N ARG A 92 -10.65 9.56 10.16
CA ARG A 92 -9.52 9.86 11.04
C ARG A 92 -8.72 8.60 11.42
N ARG A 93 -7.49 8.86 11.84
CA ARG A 93 -6.58 7.87 12.42
C ARG A 93 -7.26 7.09 13.56
N GLY A 94 -7.19 5.76 13.52
CA GLY A 94 -7.77 4.91 14.56
C GLY A 94 -7.58 3.41 14.34
N ILE A 95 -8.18 2.60 15.21
CA ILE A 95 -8.06 1.12 15.22
C ILE A 95 -9.34 0.41 14.76
N GLY A 96 -10.41 1.16 14.48
CA GLY A 96 -11.69 0.63 14.04
C GLY A 96 -11.60 -0.16 12.73
N LYS A 97 -12.70 -0.85 12.38
CA LYS A 97 -12.76 -1.63 11.13
C LYS A 97 -12.81 -0.77 9.88
N ASN A 98 -13.17 0.50 10.01
CA ASN A 98 -13.20 1.49 8.93
C ASN A 98 -12.10 2.56 9.09
N GLN A 99 -11.06 2.29 9.89
CA GLN A 99 -10.00 3.25 10.18
C GLN A 99 -8.63 2.62 9.95
N PHE A 100 -7.67 3.47 9.60
CA PHE A 100 -6.25 3.13 9.53
C PHE A 100 -5.43 3.99 10.48
N ASN A 101 -4.19 3.56 10.69
CA ASN A 101 -3.16 4.29 11.37
C ASN A 101 -1.87 4.17 10.56
N ASN A 102 -1.57 5.23 9.79
CA ASN A 102 -0.39 5.30 8.91
C ASN A 102 -0.35 4.11 7.91
N PRO A 103 -1.38 3.96 7.04
CA PRO A 103 -1.42 2.87 6.06
C PRO A 103 -0.21 2.97 5.11
N ALA A 104 0.48 1.87 4.88
CA ALA A 104 1.71 1.85 4.08
C ALA A 104 1.45 1.30 2.66
N SER A 105 1.79 0.04 2.41
CA SER A 105 1.59 -0.60 1.12
C SER A 105 0.15 -1.07 0.92
N LEU A 106 -0.27 -1.18 -0.34
CA LEU A 106 -1.54 -1.77 -0.74
C LEU A 106 -1.38 -2.77 -1.89
N PHE A 107 -2.35 -3.67 -2.00
CA PHE A 107 -2.54 -4.55 -3.16
C PHE A 107 -4.01 -4.55 -3.56
N VAL A 108 -4.27 -4.64 -4.86
CA VAL A 108 -5.63 -4.72 -5.41
C VAL A 108 -5.74 -5.97 -6.26
N ASP A 109 -6.71 -6.84 -5.94
CA ASP A 109 -6.96 -8.04 -6.73
C ASP A 109 -7.90 -7.77 -7.92
N ARG A 110 -8.12 -8.80 -8.75
CA ARG A 110 -8.99 -8.70 -9.94
C ARG A 110 -10.46 -8.45 -9.61
N GLN A 111 -10.88 -8.65 -8.37
CA GLN A 111 -12.23 -8.34 -7.90
C GLN A 111 -12.31 -6.90 -7.36
N GLN A 112 -11.23 -6.12 -7.50
CA GLN A 112 -11.06 -4.79 -6.91
C GLN A 112 -11.17 -4.82 -5.38
N THR A 113 -10.79 -5.94 -4.77
CA THR A 113 -10.57 -6.01 -3.33
C THR A 113 -9.27 -5.31 -2.99
N VAL A 114 -9.30 -4.43 -2.00
CA VAL A 114 -8.12 -3.70 -1.52
C VAL A 114 -7.59 -4.36 -0.25
N TYR A 115 -6.30 -4.68 -0.25
CA TYR A 115 -5.56 -5.12 0.92
C TYR A 115 -4.58 -4.02 1.29
N VAL A 116 -4.51 -3.67 2.58
CA VAL A 116 -3.71 -2.54 3.06
C VAL A 116 -2.92 -2.96 4.29
N SER A 117 -1.64 -2.65 4.32
CA SER A 117 -0.82 -2.73 5.52
C SER A 117 -1.12 -1.53 6.40
N ASP A 118 -1.79 -1.78 7.52
CA ASP A 118 -2.10 -0.77 8.53
C ASP A 118 -0.94 -0.74 9.55
N LYS A 119 0.13 -0.04 9.16
CA LYS A 119 1.50 -0.17 9.70
C LYS A 119 1.54 -0.06 11.22
N GLU A 120 1.02 1.04 11.74
CA GLU A 120 1.08 1.39 13.18
C GLU A 120 0.03 0.64 14.00
N ASN A 121 -0.95 0.00 13.36
CA ASN A 121 -1.87 -0.91 14.02
C ASN A 121 -1.43 -2.38 13.91
N HIS A 122 -0.28 -2.64 13.27
CA HIS A 122 0.35 -3.95 13.18
C HIS A 122 -0.57 -5.04 12.64
N ARG A 123 -1.25 -4.72 11.53
CA ARG A 123 -2.21 -5.61 10.88
C ARG A 123 -2.26 -5.40 9.38
N VAL A 124 -2.76 -6.40 8.68
CA VAL A 124 -3.20 -6.26 7.29
C VAL A 124 -4.71 -6.37 7.26
N MET A 125 -5.33 -5.44 6.55
CA MET A 125 -6.78 -5.31 6.46
C MET A 125 -7.23 -5.44 5.00
N LYS A 126 -8.41 -6.03 4.79
CA LYS A 126 -9.01 -6.31 3.48
C LYS A 126 -10.37 -5.62 3.36
N TRP A 127 -10.63 -4.95 2.23
CA TRP A 127 -11.92 -4.40 1.84
C TRP A 127 -12.37 -5.01 0.52
N GLU A 128 -13.52 -5.66 0.52
CA GLU A 128 -14.23 -6.00 -0.73
C GLU A 128 -14.69 -4.72 -1.43
N LYS A 129 -14.85 -4.77 -2.76
CA LYS A 129 -15.35 -3.62 -3.53
C LYS A 129 -16.69 -3.12 -2.97
N GLY A 130 -16.72 -1.85 -2.55
CA GLY A 130 -17.91 -1.18 -2.00
C GLY A 130 -18.17 -1.46 -0.52
N ALA A 131 -17.30 -2.19 0.18
CA ALA A 131 -17.40 -2.38 1.61
C ALA A 131 -17.17 -1.06 2.38
N THR A 132 -17.96 -0.83 3.44
CA THR A 132 -17.80 0.32 4.34
C THR A 132 -16.86 0.03 5.51
N GLU A 133 -16.59 -1.24 5.77
CA GLU A 133 -15.70 -1.74 6.82
C GLU A 133 -14.79 -2.83 6.27
N GLY A 134 -13.58 -2.90 6.82
CA GLY A 134 -12.59 -3.90 6.46
C GLY A 134 -12.58 -5.08 7.42
N VAL A 135 -11.89 -6.13 6.99
CA VAL A 135 -11.66 -7.36 7.75
C VAL A 135 -10.17 -7.53 7.96
N VAL A 136 -9.76 -7.83 9.20
CA VAL A 136 -8.38 -8.21 9.51
C VAL A 136 -8.08 -9.55 8.84
N VAL A 137 -6.99 -9.61 8.07
CA VAL A 137 -6.52 -10.85 7.41
C VAL A 137 -5.14 -11.30 7.89
N ALA A 138 -4.40 -10.44 8.59
CA ALA A 138 -3.16 -10.81 9.29
C ALA A 138 -2.90 -9.86 10.47
N GLY A 139 -2.26 -10.35 11.54
CA GLY A 139 -1.91 -9.55 12.72
C GLY A 139 -3.09 -9.21 13.65
N ASN A 140 -3.14 -7.97 14.15
CA ASN A 140 -4.19 -7.42 15.05
C ASN A 140 -4.24 -8.06 16.45
N ASN A 141 -3.12 -8.60 16.95
CA ASN A 141 -2.98 -9.11 18.32
C ASN A 141 -1.98 -8.26 19.13
N GLY A 142 -1.94 -6.96 18.86
CA GLY A 142 -0.93 -6.03 19.38
C GLY A 142 0.44 -6.17 18.70
N ASP A 143 1.35 -5.28 19.09
CA ASP A 143 2.77 -5.34 18.71
C ASP A 143 3.43 -6.55 19.38
N GLY A 144 4.21 -7.32 18.62
CA GLY A 144 4.95 -8.47 19.12
C GLY A 144 5.46 -9.38 18.01
N ASN A 145 6.05 -10.52 18.40
CA ASN A 145 6.79 -11.40 17.49
C ASN A 145 6.23 -12.83 17.41
N THR A 146 5.08 -13.11 18.04
CA THR A 146 4.43 -14.42 17.89
C THR A 146 3.91 -14.61 16.46
N LEU A 147 3.49 -15.83 16.10
CA LEU A 147 2.91 -16.12 14.78
C LEU A 147 1.53 -15.48 14.56
N LYS A 148 0.91 -14.91 15.60
CA LYS A 148 -0.37 -14.19 15.52
C LYS A 148 -0.20 -12.68 15.43
N GLN A 149 1.03 -12.20 15.56
CA GLN A 149 1.37 -10.78 15.65
C GLN A 149 2.23 -10.36 14.46
N LEU A 150 2.15 -9.06 14.18
CA LEU A 150 3.05 -8.31 13.33
C LEU A 150 3.64 -7.18 14.17
N SER A 151 4.72 -6.58 13.71
CA SER A 151 5.33 -5.36 14.24
C SER A 151 5.74 -4.47 13.07
N TYR A 152 5.01 -3.36 12.90
CA TYR A 152 5.10 -2.46 11.74
C TYR A 152 4.89 -3.21 10.41
N ALA A 153 3.63 -3.49 10.08
CA ALA A 153 3.29 -4.12 8.81
C ALA A 153 3.71 -3.22 7.62
N GLY A 154 4.53 -3.75 6.72
CA GLY A 154 5.17 -2.99 5.65
C GLY A 154 4.60 -3.27 4.26
N GLY A 155 5.47 -3.69 3.35
CA GLY A 155 5.08 -4.19 2.02
C GLY A 155 4.22 -5.44 2.13
N LEU A 156 3.26 -5.59 1.21
CA LEU A 156 2.44 -6.79 1.13
C LEU A 156 2.27 -7.26 -0.32
N PHE A 157 1.97 -8.55 -0.47
CA PHE A 157 1.52 -9.15 -1.71
C PHE A 157 0.43 -10.18 -1.42
N VAL A 158 -0.52 -10.36 -2.34
CA VAL A 158 -1.56 -11.37 -2.21
C VAL A 158 -1.57 -12.25 -3.46
N ASP A 159 -1.49 -13.56 -3.26
CA ASP A 159 -1.55 -14.50 -4.39
C ASP A 159 -2.99 -14.75 -4.87
N SER A 160 -3.14 -15.48 -5.98
CA SER A 160 -4.43 -15.72 -6.63
C SER A 160 -5.45 -16.52 -5.81
N ILE A 161 -5.00 -17.18 -4.74
CA ILE A 161 -5.88 -17.92 -3.81
C ILE A 161 -6.18 -17.14 -2.52
N GLY A 162 -5.67 -15.90 -2.41
CA GLY A 162 -5.90 -15.01 -1.29
C GLY A 162 -4.96 -15.22 -0.09
N THR A 163 -3.80 -15.84 -0.30
CA THR A 163 -2.74 -15.89 0.72
C THR A 163 -2.06 -14.53 0.79
N VAL A 164 -1.98 -13.96 1.99
CA VAL A 164 -1.27 -12.70 2.25
C VAL A 164 0.18 -12.99 2.61
N TYR A 165 1.09 -12.28 1.97
CA TYR A 165 2.51 -12.21 2.32
C TYR A 165 2.77 -10.78 2.78
N ALA A 166 3.28 -10.62 3.99
CA ALA A 166 3.51 -9.30 4.57
C ALA A 166 4.92 -9.22 5.16
N THR A 167 5.58 -8.08 4.95
CA THR A 167 6.81 -7.78 5.66
C THR A 167 6.47 -7.32 7.08
N ASP A 168 7.12 -7.96 8.05
CA ASP A 168 6.99 -7.70 9.47
C ASP A 168 8.26 -6.96 9.91
N ILE A 169 8.27 -5.64 9.64
CA ILE A 169 9.50 -4.84 9.49
C ILE A 169 10.38 -4.94 10.73
N ARG A 170 9.81 -4.70 11.92
CA ARG A 170 10.58 -4.67 13.18
C ARG A 170 10.93 -6.05 13.72
N ASN A 171 10.32 -7.10 13.17
CA ASN A 171 10.69 -8.47 13.47
C ASN A 171 11.65 -9.06 12.40
N HIS A 172 12.06 -8.26 11.41
CA HIS A 172 13.02 -8.62 10.37
C HIS A 172 12.67 -9.94 9.66
N ARG A 173 11.38 -10.11 9.33
CA ARG A 173 10.85 -11.32 8.72
C ARG A 173 9.77 -11.06 7.70
N VAL A 174 9.53 -12.05 6.85
CA VAL A 174 8.39 -12.12 5.95
C VAL A 174 7.46 -13.21 6.45
N MET A 175 6.20 -12.86 6.60
CA MET A 175 5.17 -13.74 7.10
C MET A 175 4.18 -14.10 5.99
N ARG A 176 3.74 -15.35 5.99
CA ARG A 176 2.69 -15.87 5.10
C ARG A 176 1.43 -16.21 5.92
N TRP A 177 0.29 -15.71 5.49
CA TRP A 177 -1.05 -15.98 6.04
C TRP A 177 -1.97 -16.55 4.95
N PRO A 178 -2.26 -17.86 4.98
CA PRO A 178 -3.33 -18.43 4.16
C PRO A 178 -4.68 -17.77 4.48
N LYS A 179 -5.57 -17.70 3.49
CA LYS A 179 -6.92 -17.14 3.64
C LYS A 179 -7.65 -17.78 4.83
N GLY A 180 -8.09 -16.95 5.77
CA GLY A 180 -8.83 -17.38 6.98
C GLY A 180 -7.97 -17.97 8.11
N ALA A 181 -6.64 -18.00 7.95
CA ALA A 181 -5.75 -18.50 8.98
C ALA A 181 -5.75 -17.57 10.22
N GLN A 182 -5.73 -18.18 11.40
CA GLN A 182 -5.68 -17.45 12.68
C GLN A 182 -4.25 -17.02 13.07
N GLN A 183 -3.24 -17.56 12.39
CA GLN A 183 -1.83 -17.26 12.58
C GLN A 183 -1.07 -17.47 11.27
N GLY A 184 0.07 -16.82 11.15
CA GLY A 184 0.93 -16.89 9.99
C GLY A 184 2.01 -17.96 10.14
N THR A 185 2.92 -17.96 9.18
CA THR A 185 4.15 -18.74 9.21
C THR A 185 5.29 -17.86 8.72
N VAL A 186 6.43 -17.93 9.40
CA VAL A 186 7.66 -17.27 8.93
C VAL A 186 8.14 -18.00 7.68
N ILE A 187 8.29 -17.29 6.57
CA ILE A 187 8.81 -17.89 5.33
C ILE A 187 10.23 -17.43 4.99
N VAL A 188 10.64 -16.26 5.51
CA VAL A 188 11.98 -15.69 5.35
C VAL A 188 12.31 -14.86 6.59
N GLY A 189 13.56 -14.90 7.06
CA GLY A 189 14.06 -14.05 8.15
C GLY A 189 13.62 -14.47 9.56
N GLY A 190 13.64 -13.51 10.49
CA GLY A 190 13.23 -13.71 11.89
C GLY A 190 14.36 -13.99 12.88
N ASN A 191 15.62 -13.88 12.44
CA ASN A 191 16.81 -14.12 13.26
C ASN A 191 17.53 -12.82 13.68
N GLY A 192 16.79 -11.70 13.72
CA GLY A 192 17.33 -10.37 14.01
C GLY A 192 17.55 -9.52 12.75
N GLU A 193 18.02 -8.29 12.98
CA GLU A 193 18.44 -7.37 11.91
C GLU A 193 19.63 -7.96 11.15
N GLY A 194 19.70 -7.75 9.84
CA GLY A 194 20.84 -8.18 9.04
C GLY A 194 21.99 -7.19 9.16
N ASP A 195 23.21 -7.70 9.34
CA ASP A 195 24.42 -6.88 9.27
C ASP A 195 24.88 -6.68 7.81
N ALA A 196 25.53 -5.54 7.54
CA ALA A 196 26.01 -5.13 6.22
C ALA A 196 27.33 -5.80 5.81
#